data_AF-A0A350I8Z2-F1
#
_entry.id   AF-A0A350I8Z2-F1
#
_cell.length_a   1.000
_cell.length_b   1.000
_cell.length_c   1.000
_cell.angle_alpha   90.00
_cell.angle_beta   90.00
_cell.angle_gamma   90.00
#
_symmetry.space_group_name_H-M   'P 1'
#
loop_
_entity.id
_entity.type
_entity.pdbx_description
1 polymer ?
#
loop_
_entity_poly.entity_id
_entity_poly.type
_entity_poly.pdbx_seq_one_letter_code
_entity_poly.pdbx_strand_id
1 'polypeptide(L)'
;MKDLIRNAIQTPDGTIIESTHRHDYVTHKDDLTGKTYMVDGGLQYTRSSVHEDQKYLHLYNDEPHEVQAKVLTWGTYGINGDQPLKHVSISEMDTAHIGNVLAMPNISSVHRECMKVELERRSHDNAE
;
A
#
# COMPACT_ATOMS: atom_id res chain seq x y z
N MET A 1 -11.36 -0.17 -15.35
CA MET A 1 -11.69 -0.33 -13.91
C MET A 1 -10.45 0.12 -13.14
N LYS A 2 -10.60 0.81 -12.02
CA LYS A 2 -9.45 1.30 -11.24
C LYS A 2 -9.00 0.21 -10.27
N ASP A 3 -7.70 0.04 -10.12
CA ASP A 3 -7.12 -0.92 -9.18
C ASP A 3 -6.82 -0.24 -7.85
N LEU A 4 -7.09 -0.92 -6.75
CA LEU A 4 -6.86 -0.40 -5.40
C LEU A 4 -5.36 -0.37 -5.09
N ILE A 5 -4.87 0.76 -4.59
CA ILE A 5 -3.47 0.92 -4.14
C ILE A 5 -3.37 1.15 -2.64
N ARG A 6 -4.49 1.46 -1.97
CA ARG A 6 -4.58 1.56 -0.51
C ARG A 6 -5.95 1.11 -0.02
N ASN A 7 -6.00 0.23 0.99
CA ASN A 7 -7.24 -0.24 1.59
C ASN A 7 -7.32 0.15 3.07
N ALA A 8 -7.71 1.39 3.33
CA ALA A 8 -7.74 1.94 4.69
C ALA A 8 -9.05 2.67 5.01
N ILE A 9 -9.39 2.71 6.30
CA ILE A 9 -10.43 3.55 6.85
C ILE A 9 -9.91 4.29 8.09
N GLN A 10 -10.50 5.44 8.38
CA GLN A 10 -10.27 6.19 9.61
C GLN A 10 -11.53 6.18 10.47
N THR A 11 -11.37 5.85 11.75
CA THR A 11 -12.42 5.82 12.76
C THR A 11 -12.61 7.21 13.40
N PRO A 12 -13.74 7.47 14.09
CA PRO A 12 -14.01 8.74 14.75
C PRO A 12 -12.93 9.20 15.74
N ASP A 13 -12.28 8.28 16.45
CA ASP A 13 -11.16 8.57 17.36
C ASP A 13 -9.85 8.96 16.64
N GLY A 14 -9.86 8.95 15.31
CA GLY A 14 -8.74 9.31 14.45
C GLY A 14 -7.85 8.14 14.05
N THR A 15 -8.07 6.94 14.60
CA THR A 15 -7.29 5.74 14.29
C THR A 15 -7.49 5.35 12.82
N ILE A 16 -6.38 5.06 12.13
CA ILE A 16 -6.40 4.52 10.78
C ILE A 16 -6.12 3.02 10.87
N ILE A 17 -7.04 2.22 10.33
CA ILE A 17 -6.78 0.80 10.10
C ILE A 17 -6.65 0.55 8.60
N GLU A 18 -5.70 -0.29 8.23
CA GLU A 18 -5.33 -0.56 6.85
C GLU A 18 -5.11 -2.06 6.63
N SER A 19 -5.79 -2.61 5.62
CA SER A 19 -5.61 -4.00 5.19
C SER A 19 -4.56 -4.05 4.08
N THR A 20 -3.47 -4.77 4.32
CA THR A 20 -2.30 -4.81 3.43
C THR A 20 -2.22 -6.08 2.60
N HIS A 21 -2.82 -7.17 3.09
CA HIS A 21 -2.83 -8.48 2.42
C HIS A 21 -4.27 -9.00 2.23
N ARG A 22 -4.48 -9.93 1.28
CA ARG A 22 -5.83 -10.43 0.93
C ARG A 22 -6.65 -10.94 2.12
N HIS A 23 -5.98 -11.55 3.10
CA HIS A 23 -6.59 -12.17 4.27
C HIS A 23 -6.12 -11.48 5.54
N ASP A 24 -6.23 -10.16 5.56
CA ASP A 24 -5.73 -9.28 6.60
C ASP A 24 -6.91 -8.54 7.23
N TYR A 25 -7.64 -9.28 8.08
CA TYR A 25 -8.80 -8.79 8.81
C TYR A 25 -8.36 -7.91 9.98
N VAL A 26 -8.25 -6.61 9.70
CA VAL A 26 -7.85 -5.62 10.69
C VAL A 26 -9.09 -5.06 11.36
N THR A 27 -9.06 -4.96 12.70
CA THR A 27 -10.16 -4.42 13.49
C THR A 27 -9.66 -3.43 14.52
N HIS A 28 -10.51 -2.45 14.83
CA HIS A 28 -10.27 -1.50 15.91
C HIS A 28 -11.56 -1.26 16.69
N LYS A 29 -11.47 -1.15 18.01
CA LYS A 29 -12.58 -0.71 18.86
C LYS A 29 -12.35 0.77 19.14
N ASP A 30 -13.22 1.61 18.60
CA ASP A 30 -13.09 3.05 18.66
C ASP A 30 -13.42 3.58 20.07
N ASP A 31 -12.52 4.39 20.62
CA ASP A 31 -12.64 4.85 22.01
C ASP A 31 -13.69 5.96 22.18
N LEU A 32 -14.08 6.65 21.10
CA LEU A 32 -15.09 7.72 21.15
C LEU A 32 -16.52 7.18 21.04
N THR A 33 -16.75 6.24 20.14
CA THR A 33 -18.08 5.70 19.83
C THR A 33 -18.36 4.37 20.51
N GLY A 34 -17.31 3.64 20.93
CA GLY A 34 -17.39 2.28 21.44
C GLY A 34 -17.68 1.20 20.38
N LYS A 35 -17.83 1.58 19.10
CA LYS A 35 -18.10 0.66 17.99
C LYS A 35 -16.83 -0.07 17.56
N THR A 36 -16.99 -1.23 16.94
CA THR A 36 -15.88 -1.93 16.27
C THR A 36 -15.94 -1.65 14.77
N TYR A 37 -14.79 -1.22 14.23
CA TYR A 37 -14.54 -0.97 12.82
C TYR A 37 -13.64 -2.07 12.28
N MET A 38 -13.77 -2.35 10.98
CA MET A 38 -12.96 -3.38 10.35
C MET A 38 -12.66 -3.07 8.88
N VAL A 39 -11.53 -3.58 8.40
CA VAL A 39 -11.13 -3.56 6.98
C VAL A 39 -10.36 -4.84 6.64
N ASP A 40 -10.60 -5.38 5.45
CA ASP A 40 -10.00 -6.62 4.93
C ASP A 40 -9.94 -6.59 3.39
N GLY A 41 -9.16 -7.50 2.81
CA GLY A 41 -9.06 -7.77 1.38
C GLY A 41 -7.77 -7.27 0.71
N GLY A 42 -6.87 -6.63 1.46
CA GLY A 42 -5.64 -6.06 0.93
C GLY A 42 -5.94 -5.15 -0.25
N LEU A 43 -5.18 -5.29 -1.34
CA LEU A 43 -5.43 -4.55 -2.58
C LEU A 43 -6.37 -5.27 -3.57
N GLN A 44 -6.90 -6.44 -3.23
CA GLN A 44 -7.72 -7.23 -4.16
C GLN A 44 -9.19 -6.86 -4.15
N TYR A 45 -9.70 -6.50 -2.97
CA TYR A 45 -11.08 -6.06 -2.77
C TYR A 45 -11.18 -5.28 -1.47
N THR A 46 -12.25 -4.51 -1.33
CA THR A 46 -12.60 -3.84 -0.09
C THR A 46 -13.70 -4.62 0.62
N ARG A 47 -13.43 -5.06 1.85
CA ARG A 47 -14.45 -5.51 2.80
C ARG A 47 -14.26 -4.74 4.09
N SER A 48 -15.25 -3.95 4.51
CA SER A 48 -15.14 -3.13 5.72
C SER A 48 -16.45 -3.07 6.49
N SER A 49 -16.39 -2.52 7.70
CA SER A 49 -17.59 -2.02 8.38
C SER A 49 -18.30 -0.96 7.52
N VAL A 50 -19.57 -0.72 7.78
CA VAL A 50 -20.41 0.24 7.02
C VAL A 50 -21.03 1.28 7.94
N HIS A 51 -20.32 1.66 9.01
CA HIS A 51 -20.79 2.71 9.91
C HIS A 51 -20.73 4.07 9.19
N GLU A 52 -21.75 4.89 9.35
CA GLU A 52 -21.83 6.21 8.68
C GLU A 52 -20.76 7.21 9.14
N ASP A 53 -20.17 6.98 10.31
CA ASP A 53 -19.16 7.83 10.94
C ASP A 53 -17.72 7.45 10.61
N GLN A 54 -17.49 6.38 9.82
CA GLN A 54 -16.15 6.04 9.32
C GLN A 54 -15.80 6.85 8.07
N LYS A 55 -14.52 7.19 7.91
CA LYS A 55 -14.00 7.80 6.68
C LYS A 55 -13.25 6.78 5.84
N TYR A 56 -13.66 6.61 4.59
CA TYR A 56 -12.90 5.80 3.64
C TYR A 56 -11.63 6.53 3.19
N LEU A 57 -10.49 5.84 3.27
CA LEU A 57 -9.18 6.32 2.83
C LEU A 57 -8.63 5.45 1.69
N HIS A 58 -9.52 4.86 0.90
CA HIS A 58 -9.16 4.09 -0.28
C HIS A 58 -8.52 4.97 -1.33
N LEU A 59 -7.41 4.52 -1.89
CA LEU A 59 -6.73 5.16 -3.01
C LEU A 59 -6.62 4.17 -4.16
N TYR A 60 -6.57 4.71 -5.37
CA TYR A 60 -6.56 3.91 -6.59
C TYR A 60 -5.41 4.31 -7.52
N ASN A 61 -5.14 3.48 -8.53
CA ASN A 61 -4.04 3.65 -9.47
C ASN A 61 -4.16 4.83 -10.46
N ASP A 62 -5.16 5.70 -10.29
CA ASP A 62 -5.27 6.98 -11.00
C ASP A 62 -4.76 8.18 -10.18
N GLU A 63 -4.33 7.95 -8.94
CA GLU A 63 -3.60 8.95 -8.16
C GLU A 63 -2.28 9.35 -8.86
N PRO A 64 -1.75 10.56 -8.61
CA PRO A 64 -0.43 10.95 -9.11
C PRO A 64 0.65 9.94 -8.71
N HIS A 65 1.65 9.74 -9.57
CA HIS A 65 2.70 8.74 -9.34
C HIS A 65 3.41 8.93 -7.99
N GLU A 66 3.63 10.18 -7.57
CA GLU A 66 4.22 10.53 -6.27
C GLU A 66 3.40 9.99 -5.10
N VAL A 67 2.08 9.93 -5.24
CA VAL A 67 1.18 9.36 -4.24
C VAL A 67 1.25 7.85 -4.30
N GLN A 68 1.17 7.25 -5.49
CA GLN A 68 1.27 5.81 -5.66
C GLN A 68 2.55 5.23 -5.07
N ALA A 69 3.70 5.85 -5.37
CA ALA A 69 5.01 5.42 -4.91
C ALA A 69 5.19 5.54 -3.38
N LYS A 70 4.47 6.46 -2.73
CA LYS A 70 4.50 6.62 -1.26
C LYS A 70 3.61 5.62 -0.54
N VAL A 71 2.47 5.25 -1.12
CA VAL A 71 1.47 4.41 -0.43
C VAL A 71 1.67 2.92 -0.69
N LEU A 72 2.11 2.54 -1.89
CA LEU A 72 2.44 1.15 -2.19
C LEU A 72 3.73 0.76 -1.47
N THR A 73 3.67 -0.32 -0.70
CA THR A 73 4.80 -0.81 0.10
C THR A 73 5.20 -2.23 -0.30
N TRP A 74 6.49 -2.52 -0.16
CA TRP A 74 7.06 -3.83 -0.44
C TRP A 74 7.72 -4.41 0.82
N GLY A 75 7.40 -5.66 1.14
CA GLY A 75 8.02 -6.41 2.22
C GLY A 75 9.42 -6.88 1.84
N THR A 76 10.41 -6.58 2.67
CA THR A 76 11.81 -6.97 2.45
C THR A 76 12.47 -7.47 3.74
N TYR A 77 13.39 -8.43 3.60
CA TYR A 77 14.24 -8.97 4.66
C TYR A 77 15.69 -8.46 4.53
N GLY A 78 15.89 -7.34 3.82
CA GLY A 78 17.21 -6.82 3.46
C GLY A 78 17.83 -7.56 2.27
N ILE A 79 18.95 -7.05 1.76
CA ILE A 79 19.60 -7.57 0.54
C ILE A 79 20.03 -9.04 0.66
N ASN A 80 20.42 -9.46 1.87
CA ASN A 80 20.84 -10.84 2.18
C ASN A 80 19.67 -11.72 2.66
N GLY A 81 18.48 -11.15 2.87
CA GLY A 81 17.32 -11.87 3.40
C GLY A 81 17.41 -12.27 4.88
N ASP A 82 18.31 -11.65 5.65
CA ASP A 82 18.64 -11.99 7.04
C ASP A 82 18.08 -10.99 8.08
N GLN A 83 17.43 -9.92 7.63
CA GLN A 83 16.81 -8.91 8.51
C GLN A 83 15.36 -9.24 8.79
N PRO A 84 14.78 -8.80 9.93
CA PRO A 84 13.34 -8.87 10.16
C PRO A 84 12.54 -8.24 9.02
N LEU A 85 11.34 -8.77 8.76
CA LEU A 85 10.42 -8.22 7.75
C LEU A 85 10.16 -6.75 8.02
N LYS A 86 10.49 -5.91 7.05
CA LYS A 86 10.13 -4.49 7.04
C LYS A 86 9.36 -4.18 5.76
N HIS A 87 8.43 -3.25 5.85
CA HIS A 87 7.73 -2.71 4.69
C HIS A 87 8.35 -1.35 4.37
N VAL A 88 8.74 -1.16 3.11
CA VAL A 88 9.27 0.10 2.60
C VAL A 88 8.41 0.56 1.44
N SER A 89 8.16 1.87 1.34
CA SER A 89 7.42 2.41 0.19
C SER A 89 8.26 2.29 -1.08
N ILE A 90 7.61 2.21 -2.25
CA ILE A 90 8.32 2.19 -3.54
C ILE A 90 9.22 3.43 -3.68
N SER A 91 8.78 4.58 -3.18
CA SER A 91 9.58 5.82 -3.18
C SER A 91 10.86 5.76 -2.35
N GLU A 92 10.93 4.88 -1.34
CA GLU A 92 12.10 4.67 -0.48
C GLU A 92 13.02 3.55 -0.96
N MET A 93 12.54 2.68 -1.86
CA MET A 93 13.36 1.63 -2.46
C MET A 93 14.40 2.22 -3.39
N ASP A 94 15.64 1.75 -3.36
CA ASP A 94 16.64 2.11 -4.37
C ASP A 94 16.36 1.44 -5.74
N THR A 95 17.00 1.97 -6.79
CA THR A 95 16.81 1.51 -8.18
C THR A 95 17.15 0.02 -8.37
N ALA A 96 18.17 -0.50 -7.67
CA ALA A 96 18.56 -1.90 -7.77
C ALA A 96 17.52 -2.81 -7.11
N HIS A 97 16.98 -2.40 -5.96
CA HIS A 97 15.92 -3.11 -5.25
C HIS A 97 14.65 -3.17 -6.11
N ILE A 98 14.24 -2.06 -6.73
CA ILE A 98 13.09 -2.04 -7.64
C ILE A 98 13.32 -2.99 -8.82
N GLY A 99 14.51 -2.96 -9.44
CA GLY A 99 14.87 -3.86 -10.53
C GLY A 99 14.81 -5.35 -10.13
N ASN A 100 15.33 -5.69 -8.94
CA ASN A 100 15.28 -7.05 -8.40
C ASN A 100 13.85 -7.52 -8.14
N VAL A 101 12.99 -6.64 -7.60
CA VAL A 101 11.59 -6.97 -7.41
C VAL A 101 10.91 -7.19 -8.75
N LEU A 102 11.08 -6.31 -9.74
CA LEU A 102 10.47 -6.44 -11.08
C LEU A 102 10.82 -7.76 -11.80
N ALA A 103 11.99 -8.34 -11.53
CA ALA A 103 12.40 -9.64 -12.06
C ALA A 103 11.64 -10.83 -11.45
N MET A 104 10.93 -10.63 -10.32
CA MET A 104 10.13 -11.67 -9.69
C MET A 104 8.86 -11.97 -10.50
N PRO A 105 8.40 -13.24 -10.55
CA PRO A 105 7.22 -13.62 -11.32
C PRO A 105 5.91 -13.17 -10.68
N ASN A 106 5.81 -13.18 -9.34
CA ASN A 106 4.54 -13.06 -8.60
C ASN A 106 4.34 -11.67 -7.98
N ILE A 107 4.44 -10.63 -8.78
CA ILE A 107 4.18 -9.25 -8.37
C ILE A 107 2.79 -8.85 -8.84
N SER A 108 2.01 -8.19 -7.99
CA SER A 108 0.72 -7.60 -8.41
C SER A 108 0.92 -6.56 -9.52
N SER A 109 -0.09 -6.37 -10.37
CA SER A 109 -0.07 -5.38 -11.46
C SER A 109 0.22 -3.96 -10.96
N VAL A 110 -0.45 -3.51 -9.89
CA VAL A 110 -0.27 -2.15 -9.35
C VAL A 110 1.16 -1.87 -8.89
N HIS A 111 1.79 -2.82 -8.20
CA HIS A 111 3.19 -2.69 -7.79
C HIS A 111 4.12 -2.69 -9.00
N ARG A 112 3.88 -3.58 -9.97
CA ARG A 112 4.71 -3.68 -11.18
C ARG A 112 4.67 -2.39 -12.00
N GLU A 113 3.50 -1.82 -12.21
CA GLU A 113 3.37 -0.59 -12.99
C GLU A 113 3.95 0.62 -12.25
N CYS A 114 3.67 0.79 -10.95
CA CYS A 114 4.27 1.86 -10.16
C CYS A 114 5.81 1.77 -10.14
N MET A 115 6.38 0.57 -9.97
CA MET A 115 7.83 0.36 -10.00
C MET A 115 8.47 0.73 -11.35
N LYS A 116 7.81 0.43 -12.48
CA LYS A 116 8.32 0.81 -13.81
C LYS A 116 8.36 2.33 -13.97
N VAL A 117 7.25 3.01 -13.65
CA VAL A 117 7.16 4.47 -13.73
C VAL A 117 8.18 5.14 -12.81
N GLU A 118 8.41 4.59 -11.62
CA GLU A 118 9.42 5.09 -10.69
C GLU A 118 10.84 5.00 -11.26
N LEU A 119 11.19 3.88 -11.91
CA LEU A 119 12.48 3.75 -12.59
C LEU A 119 12.63 4.71 -13.77
N GLU A 120 11.57 4.86 -14.57
CA GLU A 120 11.56 5.82 -15.69
C GLU A 120 11.79 7.24 -15.17
N ARG A 121 11.05 7.69 -14.15
CA ARG A 121 11.22 9.03 -13.57
C ARG A 121 12.65 9.27 -13.08
N ARG A 122 13.21 8.33 -12.32
CA ARG A 122 14.60 8.42 -11.83
C ARG A 122 15.63 8.48 -12.95
N SER A 123 15.39 7.80 -14.07
CA SER A 123 16.31 7.85 -15.21
C SER A 123 16.31 9.21 -15.91
N HIS A 124 15.15 9.89 -15.98
CA HIS A 124 15.05 11.24 -16.52
C HIS A 124 15.70 12.26 -15.59
N ASP A 125 15.46 12.16 -14.28
CA ASP A 125 16.03 13.07 -13.28
C ASP A 125 17.58 13.01 -13.22
N ASN A 126 18.19 11.88 -13.60
CA ASN A 126 19.65 11.71 -13.65
C ASN A 126 20.27 12.15 -15.00
N ALA A 127 19.45 12.45 -16.00
CA ALA A 127 19.90 12.87 -17.34
C ALA A 127 19.93 14.39 -17.52
N GLU A 128 19.40 15.15 -16.55
CA GLU A 128 19.44 16.61 -16.45
C GLU A 128 20.56 17.09 -15.50
#